data_AF-A2GMQ2-F1
#
_entry.id   AF-A2GMQ2-F1
#
_cell.length_a   1.000
_cell.length_b   1.000
_cell.length_c   1.000
_cell.angle_alpha   90.00
_cell.angle_beta   90.00
_cell.angle_gamma   90.00
#
_symmetry.space_group_name_H-M   'P 1'
#
loop_
_entity.id
_entity.type
_entity.pdbx_description
1 polymer ?
#
loop_
_entity_poly.entity_id
_entity_poly.type
_entity_poly.pdbx_seq_one_letter_code
_entity_poly.pdbx_strand_id
1 'polypeptide(L)'
;MTSSEPKNENWRNYSDLKPINVFEYPDQASKIIWGVNYNNIIQISSQIIELITTHKIHIQMALYFIDIFSQIRVKEIKLFSELYQKILNAFSYIYKPQNNKLATLLHYQGFKFENFEPEIEEDEILNLYSKESPLYYIAWDKVDDLKSKFPNLDIDEEINKITPLDWAIKYGSELCFNYLKNLGAQYTDYSEEYAVQGGNENIFMQMIEEGKSFKKMINTALNYRNYEIAEYLKSNFRQTPDSIAESMYFCNYSVASCLISNGADINKIYNLFLFIFNIVLWSSHSFHIYHCFIGFSRY
;
A
#
# COMPACT_ATOMS: atom_id res chain seq x y z
N MET A 1 -32.08 -11.71 30.50
CA MET A 1 -30.80 -11.13 30.03
C MET A 1 -30.85 -11.11 28.51
N THR A 2 -31.15 -9.95 27.94
CA THR A 2 -31.22 -9.73 26.49
C THR A 2 -29.81 -9.53 25.96
N SER A 3 -29.32 -10.45 25.11
CA SER A 3 -28.08 -10.24 24.37
C SER A 3 -28.30 -9.11 23.37
N SER A 4 -27.68 -7.97 23.63
CA SER A 4 -27.56 -6.90 22.66
C SER A 4 -26.57 -7.35 21.58
N GLU A 5 -27.09 -7.92 20.49
CA GLU A 5 -26.32 -7.96 19.25
C GLU A 5 -25.98 -6.52 18.85
N PRO A 6 -24.72 -6.21 18.52
CA PRO A 6 -24.35 -4.88 18.05
C PRO A 6 -25.11 -4.60 16.75
N LYS A 7 -25.79 -3.43 16.68
CA LYS A 7 -26.52 -2.96 15.50
C LYS A 7 -25.58 -2.88 14.30
N ASN A 8 -25.65 -3.88 13.45
CA ASN A 8 -24.69 -4.18 12.38
C ASN A 8 -25.08 -3.46 11.07
N GLU A 9 -25.37 -2.15 11.09
CA GLU A 9 -26.11 -1.52 9.99
C GLU A 9 -25.39 -0.47 9.13
N ASN A 10 -24.12 -0.10 9.36
CA ASN A 10 -23.51 1.01 8.60
C ASN A 10 -22.15 0.75 7.94
N TRP A 11 -21.83 -0.49 7.61
CA TRP A 11 -20.66 -0.81 6.79
C TRP A 11 -21.11 -1.02 5.34
N ARG A 12 -21.83 -0.08 4.73
CA ARG A 12 -22.40 -0.37 3.40
C ARG A 12 -21.37 -0.32 2.27
N ASN A 13 -20.24 0.36 2.45
CA ASN A 13 -19.12 0.35 1.51
C ASN A 13 -17.84 0.94 2.14
N TYR A 14 -16.70 0.23 2.10
CA TYR A 14 -15.41 0.74 2.56
C TYR A 14 -14.94 2.00 1.82
N SER A 15 -15.27 2.17 0.54
CA SER A 15 -14.88 3.35 -0.24
C SER A 15 -15.55 4.64 0.26
N ASP A 16 -16.75 4.50 0.85
CA ASP A 16 -17.65 5.62 1.19
C ASP A 16 -17.58 5.98 2.68
N LEU A 17 -16.68 5.33 3.43
CA LEU A 17 -16.50 5.60 4.84
C LEU A 17 -16.03 7.04 5.08
N LYS A 18 -16.75 7.73 5.95
CA LYS A 18 -16.38 9.07 6.43
C LYS A 18 -15.50 8.94 7.68
N PRO A 19 -14.33 9.58 7.70
CA PRO A 19 -13.49 9.62 8.90
C PRO A 19 -14.11 10.49 10.00
N ILE A 20 -13.78 10.21 11.25
CA ILE A 20 -13.97 11.12 12.39
C ILE A 20 -13.13 12.39 12.19
N ASN A 21 -13.51 13.49 12.83
CA ASN A 21 -12.90 14.82 12.60
C ASN A 21 -11.36 14.84 12.68
N VAL A 22 -10.76 14.09 13.61
CA VAL A 22 -9.28 14.04 13.75
C VAL A 22 -8.58 13.40 12.54
N PHE A 23 -9.30 12.58 11.78
CA PHE A 23 -8.80 11.87 10.60
C PHE A 23 -9.29 12.46 9.28
N GLU A 24 -10.06 13.56 9.31
CA GLU A 24 -10.60 14.18 8.09
C GLU A 24 -9.51 14.58 7.10
N TYR A 25 -8.53 15.37 7.54
CA TYR A 25 -7.43 15.80 6.67
C TYR A 25 -6.39 14.71 6.36
N PRO A 26 -5.99 13.84 7.31
CA PRO A 26 -5.18 12.67 6.98
C PRO A 26 -5.81 11.75 5.94
N ASP A 27 -7.11 11.44 6.06
CA ASP A 27 -7.84 10.63 5.09
C ASP A 27 -7.92 11.32 3.72
N GLN A 28 -8.24 12.62 3.71
CA GLN A 28 -8.28 13.42 2.49
C GLN A 28 -6.92 13.39 1.76
N ALA A 29 -5.83 13.72 2.46
CA ALA A 29 -4.49 13.73 1.89
C ALA A 29 -4.08 12.34 1.40
N SER A 30 -4.39 11.30 2.17
CA SER A 30 -4.12 9.92 1.80
C SER A 30 -4.83 9.50 0.51
N LYS A 31 -6.13 9.82 0.37
CA LYS A 31 -6.91 9.54 -0.86
C LYS A 31 -6.38 10.33 -2.05
N ILE A 32 -6.02 11.61 -1.86
CA ILE A 32 -5.43 12.46 -2.91
C ILE A 32 -4.11 11.85 -3.42
N ILE A 33 -3.19 11.50 -2.52
CA ILE A 33 -1.87 10.94 -2.90
C ILE A 33 -2.06 9.55 -3.52
N TRP A 34 -2.96 8.71 -3.00
CA TRP A 34 -3.23 7.40 -3.58
C TRP A 34 -3.69 7.50 -5.04
N GLY A 35 -4.51 8.50 -5.36
CA GLY A 35 -5.04 8.76 -6.70
C GLY A 35 -4.06 9.37 -7.70
N VAL A 36 -2.76 9.49 -7.36
CA VAL A 36 -1.76 10.08 -8.24
C VAL A 36 -1.51 9.22 -9.48
N ASN A 37 -1.46 9.89 -10.64
CA ASN A 37 -1.07 9.39 -11.95
C ASN A 37 -0.38 10.50 -12.77
N TYR A 38 0.15 10.15 -13.94
CA TYR A 38 0.87 11.10 -14.80
C TYR A 38 0.00 12.28 -15.27
N ASN A 39 -1.32 12.13 -15.34
CA ASN A 39 -2.23 13.18 -15.83
C ASN A 39 -2.56 14.21 -14.74
N ASN A 40 -2.47 13.86 -13.46
CA ASN A 40 -2.92 14.70 -12.36
C ASN A 40 -1.82 15.07 -11.35
N ILE A 41 -0.58 14.64 -11.54
CA ILE A 41 0.51 14.87 -10.58
C ILE A 41 0.69 16.36 -10.22
N ILE A 42 0.56 17.27 -11.18
CA ILE A 42 0.68 18.72 -10.93
C ILE A 42 -0.44 19.20 -10.00
N GLN A 43 -1.69 18.84 -10.30
CA GLN A 43 -2.85 19.20 -9.50
C GLN A 43 -2.74 18.62 -8.08
N ILE A 44 -2.39 17.34 -7.96
CA ILE A 44 -2.22 16.66 -6.67
C ILE A 44 -1.11 17.31 -5.86
N SER A 45 0.03 17.63 -6.49
CA SER A 45 1.12 18.33 -5.81
C SER A 45 0.65 19.65 -5.20
N SER A 46 -0.09 20.47 -5.97
CA SER A 46 -0.65 21.73 -5.47
C SER A 46 -1.63 21.52 -4.31
N GLN A 47 -2.52 20.52 -4.39
CA GLN A 47 -3.46 20.22 -3.31
C GLN A 47 -2.75 19.80 -2.02
N ILE A 48 -1.74 18.94 -2.11
CA ILE A 48 -0.98 18.51 -0.93
C ILE A 48 -0.16 19.67 -0.34
N ILE A 49 0.46 20.50 -1.17
CA ILE A 49 1.14 21.72 -0.73
C ILE A 49 0.15 22.67 -0.03
N GLU A 50 -1.07 22.82 -0.54
CA GLU A 50 -2.12 23.62 0.11
C GLU A 50 -2.50 23.05 1.48
N LEU A 51 -2.69 21.73 1.61
CA LEU A 51 -2.99 21.10 2.90
C LEU A 51 -1.86 21.32 3.91
N ILE A 52 -0.59 21.32 3.47
CA ILE A 52 0.55 21.58 4.35
C ILE A 52 0.63 23.07 4.73
N THR A 53 0.53 23.99 3.76
CA THR A 53 0.64 25.44 4.02
C THR A 53 -0.51 25.98 4.88
N THR A 54 -1.70 25.38 4.76
CA THR A 54 -2.86 25.69 5.61
C THR A 54 -2.85 24.94 6.95
N HIS A 55 -1.77 24.21 7.27
CA HIS A 55 -1.58 23.46 8.51
C HIS A 55 -2.66 22.39 8.77
N LYS A 56 -3.31 21.90 7.72
CA LYS A 56 -4.29 20.80 7.81
C LYS A 56 -3.60 19.45 7.99
N ILE A 57 -2.37 19.31 7.48
CA ILE A 57 -1.48 18.17 7.71
C ILE A 57 -0.03 18.65 7.89
N HIS A 58 0.80 17.84 8.55
CA HIS A 58 2.24 18.10 8.63
C HIS A 58 2.97 17.56 7.39
N ILE A 59 4.05 18.22 6.94
CA ILE A 59 4.83 17.78 5.78
C ILE A 59 5.31 16.33 5.91
N GLN A 60 5.79 15.93 7.09
CA GLN A 60 6.27 14.56 7.32
C GLN A 60 5.18 13.51 7.11
N MET A 61 3.93 13.85 7.39
CA MET A 61 2.80 12.95 7.16
C MET A 61 2.56 12.73 5.66
N ALA A 62 2.62 13.79 4.85
CA ALA A 62 2.52 13.66 3.40
C ALA A 62 3.68 12.84 2.82
N LEU A 63 4.92 13.07 3.29
CA LEU A 63 6.09 12.31 2.87
C LEU A 63 5.99 10.83 3.28
N TYR A 64 5.48 10.55 4.48
CA TYR A 64 5.20 9.19 4.94
C TYR A 64 4.16 8.48 4.05
N PHE A 65 3.09 9.17 3.65
CA PHE A 65 2.07 8.58 2.76
C PHE A 65 2.66 8.19 1.40
N ILE A 66 3.50 9.07 0.82
CA ILE A 66 4.18 8.79 -0.44
C ILE A 66 5.14 7.62 -0.29
N ASP A 67 5.88 7.56 0.82
CA ASP A 67 6.81 6.47 1.12
C ASP A 67 6.08 5.12 1.20
N ILE A 68 4.99 5.01 1.96
CA ILE A 68 4.17 3.80 2.06
C ILE A 68 3.56 3.43 0.70
N PHE A 69 2.98 4.37 -0.03
CA PHE A 69 2.36 4.07 -1.32
C PHE A 69 3.36 3.67 -2.39
N SER A 70 4.58 4.22 -2.36
CA SER A 70 5.66 3.79 -3.26
C SER A 70 6.10 2.34 -3.03
N GLN A 71 5.87 1.78 -1.83
CA GLN A 71 6.13 0.37 -1.52
C GLN A 71 5.00 -0.55 -2.02
N ILE A 72 3.77 -0.05 -2.05
CA ILE A 72 2.60 -0.79 -2.53
C ILE A 72 2.54 -0.77 -4.06
N ARG A 73 2.58 0.44 -4.63
CA ARG A 73 2.45 0.73 -6.07
C ARG A 73 3.82 0.85 -6.72
N VAL A 74 4.58 -0.25 -6.67
CA VAL A 74 5.99 -0.29 -7.08
C VAL A 74 6.20 0.06 -8.56
N LYS A 75 5.23 -0.25 -9.43
CA LYS A 75 5.26 0.07 -10.87
C LYS A 75 5.28 1.58 -11.11
N GLU A 76 4.73 2.36 -10.18
CA GLU A 76 4.61 3.81 -10.25
C GLU A 76 5.62 4.53 -9.34
N ILE A 77 6.68 3.86 -8.90
CA ILE A 77 7.67 4.46 -8.00
C ILE A 77 8.29 5.76 -8.54
N LYS A 78 8.46 5.88 -9.87
CA LYS A 78 8.89 7.12 -10.53
C LYS A 78 7.91 8.27 -10.31
N LEU A 79 6.62 7.99 -10.42
CA LEU A 79 5.57 8.98 -10.19
C LEU A 79 5.59 9.46 -8.73
N PHE A 80 5.80 8.55 -7.79
CA PHE A 80 5.95 8.91 -6.38
C PHE A 80 7.23 9.69 -6.09
N SER A 81 8.36 9.41 -6.76
CA SER A 81 9.58 10.21 -6.62
C SER A 81 9.38 11.64 -7.12
N GLU A 82 8.69 11.83 -8.24
CA GLU A 82 8.33 13.16 -8.76
C GLU A 82 7.43 13.95 -7.78
N LEU A 83 6.41 13.29 -7.20
CA LEU A 83 5.54 13.92 -6.21
C LEU A 83 6.32 14.28 -4.93
N TYR A 84 7.17 13.37 -4.45
CA TYR A 84 8.02 13.59 -3.29
C TYR A 84 8.96 14.78 -3.49
N GLN A 85 9.66 14.83 -4.63
CA GLN A 85 10.54 15.93 -5.01
C GLN A 85 9.80 17.27 -5.06
N LYS A 86 8.60 17.32 -5.65
CA LYS A 86 7.81 18.57 -5.71
C LYS A 86 7.49 19.11 -4.31
N ILE A 87 7.16 18.23 -3.37
CA ILE A 87 6.91 18.62 -1.98
C ILE A 87 8.20 19.08 -1.30
N LEU A 88 9.30 18.32 -1.41
CA LEU A 88 10.59 18.73 -0.82
C LEU A 88 11.04 20.11 -1.31
N ASN A 89 10.95 20.35 -2.62
CA ASN A 89 11.32 21.62 -3.24
C ASN A 89 10.43 22.79 -2.75
N ALA A 90 9.12 22.57 -2.65
CA ALA A 90 8.18 23.60 -2.21
C ALA A 90 8.46 24.11 -0.78
N PHE A 91 9.01 23.26 0.09
CA PHE A 91 9.29 23.59 1.49
C PHE A 91 10.77 23.69 1.83
N SER A 92 11.67 23.56 0.83
CA SER A 92 13.13 23.47 1.05
C SER A 92 13.50 22.45 2.15
N TYR A 93 12.79 21.32 2.15
CA TYR A 93 12.91 20.29 3.17
C TYR A 93 13.76 19.12 2.65
N ILE A 94 14.59 18.52 3.50
CA ILE A 94 15.41 17.36 3.14
C ILE A 94 15.09 16.24 4.14
N TYR A 95 14.44 15.20 3.64
CA TYR A 95 14.10 14.02 4.44
C TYR A 95 14.18 12.77 3.57
N LYS A 96 14.90 11.77 4.07
CA LYS A 96 15.11 10.51 3.35
C LYS A 96 13.91 9.58 3.56
N PRO A 97 13.27 9.06 2.51
CA PRO A 97 12.24 8.04 2.68
C PRO A 97 12.85 6.72 3.21
N GLN A 98 12.00 5.89 3.81
CA GLN A 98 12.37 4.55 4.28
C GLN A 98 12.44 3.55 3.12
N ASN A 99 11.62 3.72 2.09
CA ASN A 99 11.75 2.94 0.86
C ASN A 99 13.07 3.28 0.16
N ASN A 100 14.03 2.35 0.21
CA ASN A 100 15.35 2.53 -0.40
C ASN A 100 15.28 2.81 -1.90
N LYS A 101 14.36 2.18 -2.64
CA LYS A 101 14.22 2.44 -4.08
C LYS A 101 13.76 3.88 -4.34
N LEU A 102 12.85 4.41 -3.52
CA LEU A 102 12.41 5.81 -3.60
C LEU A 102 13.55 6.78 -3.24
N ALA A 103 14.31 6.47 -2.18
CA ALA A 103 15.47 7.25 -1.76
C ALA A 103 16.55 7.30 -2.86
N THR A 104 16.82 6.17 -3.51
CA THR A 104 17.76 6.07 -4.63
C THR A 104 17.32 6.91 -5.82
N LEU A 105 16.04 6.87 -6.23
CA LEU A 105 15.55 7.73 -7.31
C LEU A 105 15.70 9.22 -6.98
N LEU A 106 15.37 9.62 -5.74
CA LEU A 106 15.57 11.00 -5.29
C LEU A 106 17.05 11.40 -5.30
N HIS A 107 17.95 10.46 -5.00
CA HIS A 107 19.40 10.70 -5.09
C HIS A 107 19.84 11.00 -6.51
N TYR A 108 19.44 10.19 -7.49
CA TYR A 108 19.71 10.44 -8.91
C TYR A 108 19.07 11.75 -9.41
N GLN A 109 17.97 12.18 -8.80
CA GLN A 109 17.34 13.49 -9.04
C GLN A 109 18.07 14.68 -8.36
N GLY A 110 19.18 14.43 -7.65
CA GLY A 110 20.05 15.47 -7.08
C GLY A 110 19.89 15.70 -5.57
N PHE A 111 19.02 14.97 -4.87
CA PHE A 111 18.93 15.06 -3.41
C PHE A 111 20.06 14.29 -2.74
N LYS A 112 20.72 14.91 -1.75
CA LYS A 112 21.73 14.24 -0.93
C LYS A 112 21.18 13.99 0.46
N PHE A 113 21.18 12.73 0.86
CA PHE A 113 20.79 12.32 2.21
C PHE A 113 22.04 11.92 3.00
N GLU A 114 22.06 12.24 4.29
CA GLU A 114 23.18 11.88 5.16
C GLU A 114 23.33 10.36 5.24
N ASN A 115 24.58 9.87 5.12
CA ASN A 115 24.93 8.45 5.22
C ASN A 115 24.15 7.54 4.25
N PHE A 116 23.84 8.03 3.04
CA PHE A 116 23.14 7.26 2.02
C PHE A 116 23.90 7.29 0.69
N GLU A 117 24.28 6.10 0.23
CA GLU A 117 24.82 5.87 -1.10
C GLU A 117 23.92 4.84 -1.82
N PRO A 118 23.55 5.09 -3.09
CA PRO A 118 22.70 4.18 -3.84
C PRO A 118 23.46 2.90 -4.20
N GLU A 119 22.90 1.74 -3.84
CA GLU A 119 23.44 0.42 -4.21
C GLU A 119 22.82 -0.15 -5.49
N ILE A 120 21.77 0.50 -6.01
CA ILE A 120 20.96 0.03 -7.14
C ILE A 120 20.97 1.11 -8.22
N GLU A 121 21.12 0.70 -9.48
CA GLU A 121 21.07 1.58 -10.63
C GLU A 121 19.65 2.13 -10.86
N GLU A 122 19.55 3.36 -11.39
CA GLU A 122 18.25 4.01 -11.66
C GLU A 122 17.37 3.15 -12.58
N ASP A 123 17.96 2.66 -13.67
CA ASP A 123 17.26 1.86 -14.68
C ASP A 123 16.70 0.54 -14.11
N GLU A 124 17.37 -0.05 -13.13
CA GLU A 124 16.89 -1.29 -12.48
C GLU A 124 15.64 -1.00 -11.64
N ILE A 125 15.61 0.13 -10.94
CA ILE A 125 14.45 0.55 -10.14
C ILE A 125 13.25 0.83 -11.07
N LEU A 126 13.48 1.56 -12.17
CA LEU A 126 12.42 1.96 -13.09
C LEU A 126 11.80 0.77 -13.84
N ASN A 127 12.60 -0.25 -14.17
CA ASN A 127 12.08 -1.43 -14.87
C ASN A 127 11.52 -2.51 -13.94
N LEU A 128 11.63 -2.35 -12.61
CA LEU A 128 11.35 -3.33 -11.55
C LEU A 128 12.27 -4.56 -11.55
N TYR A 129 12.51 -5.11 -12.74
CA TYR A 129 13.36 -6.26 -13.02
C TYR A 129 14.17 -6.01 -14.29
N SER A 130 15.28 -6.73 -14.44
CA SER A 130 16.04 -6.75 -15.68
C SER A 130 15.16 -7.16 -16.86
N LYS A 131 15.32 -6.47 -18.00
CA LYS A 131 14.64 -6.81 -19.27
C LYS A 131 15.08 -8.15 -19.85
N GLU A 132 16.16 -8.73 -19.32
CA GLU A 132 16.61 -10.07 -19.66
C GLU A 132 16.01 -11.15 -18.74
N SER A 133 15.15 -10.76 -17.79
CA SER A 133 14.45 -11.69 -16.90
C SER A 133 12.99 -11.91 -17.34
N PRO A 134 12.46 -13.14 -17.23
CA PRO A 134 11.02 -13.40 -17.39
C PRO A 134 10.14 -12.52 -16.49
N LEU A 135 10.63 -12.17 -15.29
CA LEU A 135 9.88 -11.37 -14.32
C LEU A 135 9.51 -9.98 -14.82
N TYR A 136 10.35 -9.37 -15.67
CA TYR A 136 10.00 -8.09 -16.30
C TYR A 136 8.74 -8.25 -17.15
N TYR A 137 8.70 -9.27 -18.00
CA TYR A 137 7.57 -9.48 -18.90
C TYR A 137 6.29 -9.86 -18.14
N ILE A 138 6.43 -10.69 -17.10
CA ILE A 138 5.30 -11.04 -16.23
C ILE A 138 4.79 -9.80 -15.51
N ALA A 139 5.66 -9.02 -14.86
CA ALA A 139 5.24 -7.83 -14.11
C ALA A 139 4.51 -6.81 -15.00
N TRP A 140 4.92 -6.66 -16.27
CA TRP A 140 4.31 -5.72 -17.21
C TRP A 140 3.22 -6.33 -18.11
N ASP A 141 2.78 -7.56 -17.80
CA ASP A 141 1.78 -8.34 -18.53
C ASP A 141 2.02 -8.48 -20.05
N LYS A 142 3.30 -8.63 -20.43
CA LYS A 142 3.76 -8.72 -21.83
C LYS A 142 3.86 -10.17 -22.29
N VAL A 143 2.72 -10.85 -22.35
CA VAL A 143 2.67 -12.31 -22.60
C VAL A 143 3.30 -12.75 -23.92
N ASP A 144 3.17 -11.97 -24.99
CA ASP A 144 3.70 -12.35 -26.31
C ASP A 144 5.23 -12.22 -26.36
N ASP A 145 5.78 -11.18 -25.74
CA ASP A 145 7.22 -11.02 -25.59
C ASP A 145 7.80 -12.11 -24.68
N LEU A 146 7.10 -12.47 -23.60
CA LEU A 146 7.48 -13.56 -22.69
C LEU A 146 7.62 -14.88 -23.47
N LYS A 147 6.59 -15.25 -24.24
CA LYS A 147 6.58 -16.47 -25.08
C LYS A 147 7.71 -16.47 -26.10
N SER A 148 7.94 -15.34 -26.75
CA SER A 148 8.94 -15.20 -27.81
C SER A 148 10.37 -15.32 -27.26
N LYS A 149 10.66 -14.66 -26.14
CA LYS A 149 12.01 -14.62 -25.54
C LYS A 149 12.33 -15.84 -24.68
N PHE A 150 11.33 -16.43 -24.03
CA PHE A 150 11.49 -17.56 -23.11
C PHE A 150 10.59 -18.73 -23.52
N PRO A 151 10.82 -19.34 -24.70
CA PRO A 151 9.96 -20.42 -25.21
C PRO A 151 10.00 -21.69 -24.35
N ASN A 152 11.07 -21.86 -23.55
CA ASN A 152 11.24 -22.96 -22.61
C ASN A 152 11.22 -22.45 -21.15
N LEU A 153 10.36 -21.48 -20.85
CA LEU A 153 10.19 -20.96 -19.49
C LEU A 153 9.85 -22.12 -18.55
N ASP A 154 10.66 -22.31 -17.51
CA ASP A 154 10.33 -23.20 -16.40
C ASP A 154 9.24 -22.53 -15.56
N ILE A 155 8.06 -23.15 -15.50
CA ILE A 155 6.89 -22.61 -14.81
C ILE A 155 6.93 -22.88 -13.30
N ASP A 156 7.79 -23.79 -12.85
CA ASP A 156 7.95 -24.19 -11.45
C ASP A 156 9.23 -23.60 -10.83
N GLU A 157 10.13 -23.02 -11.64
CA GLU A 157 11.35 -22.36 -11.15
C GLU A 157 11.01 -21.16 -10.25
N GLU A 158 11.35 -21.28 -8.96
CA GLU A 158 11.19 -20.18 -8.01
C GLU A 158 12.26 -19.11 -8.22
N ILE A 159 11.84 -17.90 -8.60
CA ILE A 159 12.71 -16.74 -8.69
C ILE A 159 12.47 -15.88 -7.45
N ASN A 160 13.48 -15.79 -6.58
CA ASN A 160 13.37 -15.18 -5.24
C ASN A 160 12.28 -15.84 -4.36
N LYS A 161 12.16 -17.17 -4.43
CA LYS A 161 11.15 -17.98 -3.68
C LYS A 161 9.70 -17.72 -4.09
N ILE A 162 9.49 -17.21 -5.30
CA ILE A 162 8.17 -16.93 -5.86
C ILE A 162 8.13 -17.52 -7.27
N THR A 163 7.08 -18.28 -7.58
CA THR A 163 6.89 -18.90 -8.90
C THR A 163 6.47 -17.85 -9.94
N PRO A 164 6.68 -18.10 -11.24
CA PRO A 164 6.18 -17.24 -12.31
C PRO A 164 4.68 -16.96 -12.19
N LEU A 165 3.88 -17.96 -11.81
CA LEU A 165 2.44 -17.81 -11.63
C LEU A 165 2.12 -16.84 -10.48
N ASP A 166 2.78 -17.00 -9.33
CA ASP A 166 2.59 -16.09 -8.19
C ASP A 166 3.00 -14.66 -8.52
N TRP A 167 4.04 -14.47 -9.34
CA TRP A 167 4.41 -13.15 -9.85
C TRP A 167 3.31 -12.55 -10.72
N ALA A 168 2.70 -13.34 -11.61
CA ALA A 168 1.59 -12.88 -12.45
C ALA A 168 0.38 -12.49 -11.59
N ILE A 169 0.06 -13.29 -10.58
CA ILE A 169 -1.01 -13.04 -9.61
C ILE A 169 -0.75 -11.74 -8.84
N LYS A 170 0.44 -11.60 -8.24
CA LYS A 170 0.84 -10.46 -7.41
C LYS A 170 0.78 -9.13 -8.17
N TYR A 171 1.12 -9.14 -9.45
CA TYR A 171 1.13 -7.93 -10.28
C TYR A 171 -0.17 -7.67 -11.03
N GLY A 172 -1.18 -8.55 -10.88
CA GLY A 172 -2.45 -8.45 -11.59
C GLY A 172 -2.32 -8.67 -13.10
N SER A 173 -1.30 -9.42 -13.53
CA SER A 173 -0.93 -9.64 -14.93
C SER A 173 -1.75 -10.77 -15.54
N GLU A 174 -2.97 -10.43 -15.96
CA GLU A 174 -4.01 -11.37 -16.36
C GLU A 174 -3.62 -12.23 -17.57
N LEU A 175 -2.96 -11.65 -18.58
CA LEU A 175 -2.57 -12.40 -19.78
C LEU A 175 -1.47 -13.42 -19.46
N CYS A 176 -0.48 -13.03 -18.67
CA CYS A 176 0.59 -13.91 -18.20
C CYS A 176 0.04 -14.99 -17.26
N PHE A 177 -0.87 -14.63 -16.35
CA PHE A 177 -1.56 -15.56 -15.47
C PHE A 177 -2.26 -16.66 -16.27
N ASN A 178 -3.09 -16.28 -17.24
CA ASN A 178 -3.81 -17.23 -18.09
C ASN A 178 -2.87 -18.13 -18.89
N TYR A 179 -1.78 -17.57 -19.43
CA TYR A 179 -0.77 -18.35 -20.13
C TYR A 179 -0.10 -19.39 -19.24
N LEU A 180 0.35 -18.98 -18.04
CA LEU A 180 1.03 -19.88 -17.09
C LEU A 180 0.09 -20.96 -16.57
N LYS A 181 -1.18 -20.63 -16.28
CA LYS A 181 -2.21 -21.62 -15.94
C LYS A 181 -2.42 -22.64 -17.05
N ASN A 182 -2.45 -22.21 -18.31
CA ASN A 182 -2.59 -23.11 -19.46
C ASN A 182 -1.38 -24.05 -19.66
N LEU A 183 -0.19 -23.64 -19.18
CA LEU A 183 0.98 -24.51 -19.13
C LEU A 183 0.96 -25.52 -17.97
N GLY A 184 -0.03 -25.43 -17.07
CA GLY A 184 -0.18 -26.33 -15.94
C GLY A 184 0.38 -25.81 -14.62
N ALA A 185 0.75 -24.53 -14.53
CA ALA A 185 1.28 -23.94 -13.31
C ALA A 185 0.27 -24.04 -12.15
N GLN A 186 0.77 -24.36 -10.96
CA GLN A 186 -0.03 -24.58 -9.75
C GLN A 186 0.07 -23.40 -8.80
N TYR A 187 -1.02 -23.15 -8.07
CA TYR A 187 -1.01 -22.19 -6.98
C TYR A 187 -0.14 -22.68 -5.82
N THR A 188 0.52 -21.76 -5.15
CA THR A 188 1.21 -22.00 -3.89
C THR A 188 0.31 -21.63 -2.70
N ASP A 189 0.88 -21.73 -1.49
CA ASP A 189 0.24 -21.27 -0.25
C ASP A 189 0.17 -19.73 -0.15
N TYR A 190 0.93 -19.00 -0.98
CA TYR A 190 0.98 -17.53 -0.97
C TYR A 190 0.09 -16.90 -2.05
N SER A 191 -0.38 -17.67 -3.04
CA SER A 191 -1.16 -17.15 -4.17
C SER A 191 -2.39 -16.35 -3.74
N GLU A 192 -3.09 -16.77 -2.67
CA GLU A 192 -4.28 -16.07 -2.16
C GLU A 192 -3.94 -14.66 -1.66
N GLU A 193 -2.83 -14.52 -0.94
CA GLU A 193 -2.36 -13.21 -0.48
C GLU A 193 -1.98 -12.34 -1.67
N TYR A 194 -1.22 -12.90 -2.63
CA TYR A 194 -0.81 -12.17 -3.83
C TYR A 194 -1.99 -11.71 -4.69
N ALA A 195 -3.04 -12.50 -4.83
CA ALA A 195 -4.22 -12.11 -5.60
C ALA A 195 -4.94 -10.92 -4.95
N VAL A 196 -5.01 -10.92 -3.61
CA VAL A 196 -5.60 -9.83 -2.84
C VAL A 196 -4.73 -8.57 -2.90
N GLN A 197 -3.41 -8.70 -2.90
CA GLN A 197 -2.48 -7.58 -3.09
C GLN A 197 -2.57 -7.01 -4.50
N GLY A 198 -2.57 -7.87 -5.52
CA GLY A 198 -2.55 -7.50 -6.93
C GLY A 198 -3.83 -6.80 -7.40
N GLY A 199 -4.96 -7.05 -6.73
CA GLY A 199 -6.20 -6.30 -6.95
C GLY A 199 -6.88 -6.56 -8.29
N ASN A 200 -6.39 -7.50 -9.10
CA ASN A 200 -7.06 -7.90 -10.34
C ASN A 200 -8.26 -8.79 -10.01
N GLU A 201 -9.47 -8.25 -10.18
CA GLU A 201 -10.72 -8.92 -9.87
C GLU A 201 -10.92 -10.23 -10.66
N ASN A 202 -10.48 -10.29 -11.93
CA ASN A 202 -10.63 -11.49 -12.75
C ASN A 202 -9.79 -12.65 -12.20
N ILE A 203 -8.52 -12.39 -11.88
CA ILE A 203 -7.63 -13.39 -11.25
C ILE A 203 -8.21 -13.83 -9.90
N PHE A 204 -8.62 -12.87 -9.07
CA PHE A 204 -9.20 -13.14 -7.76
C PHE A 204 -10.45 -14.05 -7.86
N MET A 205 -11.38 -13.71 -8.75
CA MET A 205 -12.62 -14.48 -8.93
C MET A 205 -12.35 -15.87 -9.51
N GLN A 206 -11.45 -16.00 -10.47
CA GLN A 206 -11.06 -17.31 -11.00
C GLN A 206 -10.46 -18.21 -9.92
N MET A 207 -9.62 -17.67 -9.04
CA MET A 207 -9.06 -18.45 -7.93
C MET A 207 -10.13 -18.94 -6.95
N ILE A 208 -11.19 -18.15 -6.71
CA ILE A 208 -12.34 -18.58 -5.90
C ILE A 208 -13.09 -19.73 -6.59
N GLU A 209 -13.35 -19.62 -7.89
CA GLU A 209 -14.00 -20.67 -8.68
C GLU A 209 -13.20 -21.98 -8.69
N GLU A 210 -11.87 -21.88 -8.67
CA GLU A 210 -10.94 -23.01 -8.55
C GLU A 210 -10.77 -23.51 -7.09
N GLY A 211 -11.54 -22.98 -6.14
CA GLY A 211 -11.66 -23.52 -4.78
C GLY A 211 -10.69 -22.95 -3.74
N LYS A 212 -10.01 -21.83 -4.03
CA LYS A 212 -9.19 -21.12 -3.02
C LYS A 212 -10.07 -20.45 -1.97
N SER A 213 -9.57 -20.34 -0.75
CA SER A 213 -10.33 -20.05 0.47
C SER A 213 -10.30 -18.59 0.92
N PHE A 214 -9.22 -17.86 0.62
CA PHE A 214 -8.99 -16.46 0.97
C PHE A 214 -9.25 -16.11 2.45
N LYS A 215 -9.01 -17.04 3.38
CA LYS A 215 -9.26 -16.83 4.81
C LYS A 215 -8.38 -15.73 5.39
N LYS A 216 -8.97 -14.82 6.17
CA LYS A 216 -8.29 -13.72 6.89
C LYS A 216 -7.54 -12.74 5.97
N MET A 217 -8.07 -12.47 4.78
CA MET A 217 -7.45 -11.59 3.78
C MET A 217 -8.02 -10.16 3.75
N ILE A 218 -9.04 -9.85 4.55
CA ILE A 218 -9.71 -8.55 4.48
C ILE A 218 -8.80 -7.36 4.85
N ASN A 219 -7.90 -7.52 5.83
CA ASN A 219 -6.93 -6.46 6.17
C ASN A 219 -5.96 -6.24 4.99
N THR A 220 -5.47 -7.32 4.36
CA THR A 220 -4.63 -7.23 3.16
C THR A 220 -5.33 -6.46 2.03
N ALA A 221 -6.59 -6.77 1.75
CA ALA A 221 -7.37 -6.07 0.73
C ALA A 221 -7.47 -4.55 1.03
N LEU A 222 -7.71 -4.19 2.29
CA LEU A 222 -7.82 -2.80 2.73
C LEU A 222 -6.48 -2.06 2.75
N ASN A 223 -5.37 -2.74 3.07
CA ASN A 223 -4.03 -2.18 3.03
C ASN A 223 -3.63 -1.79 1.60
N TYR A 224 -4.04 -2.59 0.62
CA TYR A 224 -3.79 -2.37 -0.81
C TYR A 224 -4.90 -1.55 -1.50
N ARG A 225 -5.92 -1.12 -0.75
CA ARG A 225 -7.10 -0.35 -1.21
C ARG A 225 -7.90 -1.03 -2.33
N ASN A 226 -7.89 -2.35 -2.35
CA ASN A 226 -8.74 -3.16 -3.22
C ASN A 226 -10.10 -3.33 -2.55
N TYR A 227 -10.88 -2.25 -2.51
CA TYR A 227 -12.13 -2.16 -1.75
C TYR A 227 -13.19 -3.13 -2.25
N GLU A 228 -13.24 -3.37 -3.56
CA GLU A 228 -14.13 -4.32 -4.22
C GLU A 228 -13.85 -5.75 -3.73
N ILE A 229 -12.58 -6.13 -3.64
CA ILE A 229 -12.15 -7.40 -3.03
C ILE A 229 -12.50 -7.42 -1.53
N ALA A 230 -12.24 -6.33 -0.79
CA ALA A 230 -12.56 -6.27 0.63
C ALA A 230 -14.07 -6.42 0.91
N GLU A 231 -14.93 -5.81 0.08
CA GLU A 231 -16.38 -5.94 0.14
C GLU A 231 -16.85 -7.35 -0.24
N TYR A 232 -16.21 -7.96 -1.24
CA TYR A 232 -16.46 -9.37 -1.57
C TYR A 232 -16.12 -10.27 -0.37
N LEU A 233 -14.94 -10.09 0.23
CA LEU A 233 -14.48 -10.89 1.37
C LEU A 233 -15.41 -10.74 2.59
N LYS A 234 -15.90 -9.52 2.82
CA LYS A 234 -16.89 -9.24 3.86
C LYS A 234 -18.23 -9.90 3.58
N SER A 235 -18.76 -9.77 2.37
CA SER A 235 -20.10 -10.22 2.05
C SER A 235 -20.21 -11.74 1.91
N ASN A 236 -19.20 -12.38 1.29
CA ASN A 236 -19.23 -13.81 0.98
C ASN A 236 -18.54 -14.66 2.05
N PHE A 237 -17.48 -14.17 2.68
CA PHE A 237 -16.72 -14.90 3.69
C PHE A 237 -16.90 -14.38 5.11
N ARG A 238 -17.76 -13.36 5.31
CA ARG A 238 -18.07 -12.76 6.63
C ARG A 238 -16.81 -12.26 7.36
N GLN A 239 -15.79 -11.85 6.60
CA GLN A 239 -14.58 -11.31 7.18
C GLN A 239 -14.80 -9.86 7.61
N THR A 240 -14.17 -9.47 8.71
CA THR A 240 -14.18 -8.10 9.22
C THR A 240 -12.76 -7.69 9.55
N PRO A 241 -12.31 -6.47 9.20
CA PRO A 241 -11.04 -5.95 9.65
C PRO A 241 -11.03 -5.79 11.16
N ASP A 242 -9.87 -5.94 11.76
CA ASP A 242 -9.69 -5.95 13.21
C ASP A 242 -8.49 -5.13 13.71
N SER A 243 -7.75 -4.49 12.79
CA SER A 243 -6.51 -3.78 13.10
C SER A 243 -6.56 -2.29 12.73
N ILE A 244 -6.84 -1.45 13.74
CA ILE A 244 -6.77 0.02 13.60
C ILE A 244 -5.34 0.46 13.25
N ALA A 245 -4.35 -0.14 13.92
CA ALA A 245 -2.95 0.27 13.80
C ALA A 245 -2.39 -0.02 12.39
N GLU A 246 -2.72 -1.19 11.84
CA GLU A 246 -2.38 -1.57 10.47
C GLU A 246 -3.08 -0.67 9.46
N SER A 247 -4.37 -0.39 9.68
CA SER A 247 -5.11 0.56 8.83
C SER A 247 -4.44 1.94 8.81
N MET A 248 -4.00 2.46 9.96
CA MET A 248 -3.28 3.74 10.02
C MET A 248 -1.90 3.68 9.36
N TYR A 249 -1.17 2.58 9.53
CA TYR A 249 0.14 2.37 8.90
C TYR A 249 0.03 2.39 7.37
N PHE A 250 -0.98 1.73 6.82
CA PHE A 250 -1.30 1.76 5.38
C PHE A 250 -2.15 2.99 4.96
N CYS A 251 -2.22 3.99 5.84
CA CYS A 251 -2.87 5.27 5.61
C CYS A 251 -4.37 5.18 5.30
N ASN A 252 -5.04 4.09 5.68
CA ASN A 252 -6.47 3.86 5.49
C ASN A 252 -7.28 4.43 6.68
N TYR A 253 -7.29 5.75 6.78
CA TYR A 253 -7.86 6.48 7.93
C TYR A 253 -9.38 6.37 8.02
N SER A 254 -10.10 6.22 6.91
CA SER A 254 -11.55 5.96 6.92
C SER A 254 -11.89 4.61 7.57
N VAL A 255 -11.12 3.56 7.28
CA VAL A 255 -11.26 2.24 7.92
C VAL A 255 -10.88 2.32 9.40
N ALA A 256 -9.74 2.95 9.73
CA ALA A 256 -9.32 3.14 11.12
C ALA A 256 -10.40 3.88 11.94
N SER A 257 -10.96 4.95 11.37
CA SER A 257 -12.08 5.69 11.95
C SER A 257 -13.31 4.81 12.20
N CYS A 258 -13.68 3.99 11.21
CA CYS A 258 -14.81 3.08 11.32
C CYS A 258 -14.59 2.07 12.46
N LEU A 259 -13.41 1.47 12.56
CA LEU A 259 -13.05 0.53 13.62
C LEU A 259 -13.13 1.19 15.00
N ILE A 260 -12.57 2.39 15.18
CA ILE A 260 -12.66 3.15 16.43
C ILE A 260 -14.11 3.44 16.81
N SER A 261 -14.92 3.90 15.84
CA SER A 261 -16.33 4.25 16.06
C SER A 261 -17.19 3.04 16.44
N ASN A 262 -16.77 1.83 16.07
CA ASN A 262 -17.43 0.57 16.42
C ASN A 262 -16.84 -0.10 17.68
N GLY A 263 -15.98 0.61 18.43
CA GLY A 263 -15.44 0.12 19.70
C GLY A 263 -14.36 -0.95 19.56
N ALA A 264 -13.64 -1.00 18.44
CA ALA A 264 -12.47 -1.86 18.32
C ALA A 264 -11.42 -1.49 19.40
N ASP A 265 -10.80 -2.52 20.00
CA ASP A 265 -9.91 -2.35 21.14
C ASP A 265 -8.65 -1.58 20.77
N ILE A 266 -8.57 -0.34 21.26
CA ILE A 266 -7.42 0.55 21.07
C ILE A 266 -6.18 0.00 21.80
N ASN A 267 -6.32 -0.86 22.80
CA ASN A 267 -5.16 -1.37 23.55
C ASN A 267 -4.38 -2.45 22.80
N LYS A 268 -5.00 -3.16 21.84
CA LYS A 268 -4.26 -4.01 20.88
C LYS A 268 -3.27 -3.19 20.04
N ILE A 269 -3.52 -1.89 19.89
CA ILE A 269 -2.71 -0.92 19.12
C ILE A 269 -1.45 -0.50 19.88
N TYR A 270 -1.45 -0.53 21.22
CA TYR A 270 -0.43 0.14 22.04
C TYR A 270 1.01 -0.31 21.71
N ASN A 271 1.22 -1.58 21.34
CA ASN A 271 2.55 -2.10 20.99
C ASN A 271 3.06 -1.61 19.62
N LEU A 272 2.19 -1.55 18.59
CA LEU A 272 2.58 -1.06 17.26
C LEU A 272 2.66 0.47 17.23
N PHE A 273 1.77 1.14 17.97
CA PHE A 273 1.80 2.59 18.11
C PHE A 273 3.03 3.05 18.87
N LEU A 274 3.44 2.38 19.95
CA LEU A 274 4.72 2.62 20.61
C LEU A 274 5.89 2.42 19.65
N PHE A 275 5.84 1.43 18.77
CA PHE A 275 6.91 1.20 17.79
C PHE A 275 7.01 2.34 16.77
N ILE A 276 5.89 2.76 16.16
CA ILE A 276 5.85 3.89 15.21
C ILE A 276 6.18 5.21 15.92
N PHE A 277 5.66 5.42 17.13
CA PHE A 277 5.91 6.61 17.95
C PHE A 277 7.37 6.69 18.40
N ASN A 278 8.02 5.56 18.70
CA ASN A 278 9.47 5.52 18.97
C ASN A 278 10.29 5.84 17.71
N ILE A 279 9.91 5.36 16.53
CA ILE A 279 10.58 5.69 15.26
C ILE A 279 10.45 7.19 14.95
N VAL A 280 9.27 7.77 15.15
CA VAL A 280 8.99 9.20 14.94
C VAL A 280 9.68 10.08 16.00
N LEU A 281 9.75 9.65 17.26
CA LEU A 281 10.47 10.38 18.32
C LEU A 281 11.99 10.30 18.20
N TRP A 282 12.55 9.16 17.75
CA TRP A 282 13.99 9.07 17.50
C TRP A 282 14.46 9.96 16.36
N SER A 283 13.59 10.19 15.38
CA SER A 283 13.87 11.10 14.25
C SER A 283 13.53 12.56 14.55
N SER A 284 12.83 12.86 15.65
CA SER A 284 12.46 14.22 16.05
C SER A 284 12.89 14.53 17.48
N HIS A 285 14.02 15.23 17.61
CA HIS A 285 14.51 15.81 18.87
C HIS A 285 13.64 17.00 19.35
N SER A 286 12.30 16.93 19.26
CA SER A 286 11.40 18.00 19.70
C SER A 286 10.34 17.49 20.69
N PHE A 287 10.52 17.90 21.93
CA PHE A 287 9.93 17.41 23.18
C PHE A 287 8.45 17.78 23.41
N HIS A 288 7.73 18.35 22.44
CA HIS A 288 6.46 19.04 22.71
C HIS A 288 5.16 18.21 22.53
N ILE A 289 5.21 17.02 21.91
CA ILE A 289 4.00 16.21 21.66
C ILE A 289 3.60 15.35 22.88
N TYR A 290 4.52 15.15 23.84
CA TYR A 290 4.30 14.37 25.06
C TYR A 290 3.10 14.85 25.91
N HIS A 291 2.82 16.15 25.91
CA HIS A 291 1.77 16.73 26.74
C HIS A 291 0.34 16.49 26.24
N CYS A 292 0.13 16.23 24.95
CA CYS A 292 -1.20 15.98 24.42
C CYS A 292 -1.69 14.54 24.70
N PHE A 293 -0.78 13.58 24.88
CA PHE A 293 -1.14 12.16 25.04
C PHE A 293 -1.36 11.71 26.50
N ILE A 294 -0.80 12.42 27.49
CA ILE A 294 -1.14 12.16 28.91
C ILE A 294 -2.61 12.49 29.22
N GLY A 295 -3.28 13.30 28.40
CA GLY A 295 -4.71 13.58 28.53
C GLY A 295 -5.62 12.40 28.16
N PHE A 296 -5.18 11.52 27.26
CA PHE A 296 -5.99 10.40 26.76
C PHE A 296 -5.78 9.09 27.54
N SER A 297 -4.69 8.94 28.30
CA SER A 297 -4.43 7.75 29.13
C SER A 297 -5.09 7.82 30.53
N ARG A 298 -5.95 8.81 30.77
CA ARG A 298 -6.67 9.00 32.04
C ARG A 298 -8.18 8.76 31.95
N TYR A 299 -8.68 8.18 30.86
CA TYR A 299 -10.07 7.74 30.71
C TYR A 299 -10.16 6.33 30.13
#